data_AF-A0A1X7LQI8-F1
#
_entry.id   AF-A0A1X7LQI8-F1
#
_cell.length_a   1.000
_cell.length_b   1.000
_cell.length_c   1.000
_cell.angle_alpha   90.00
_cell.angle_beta   90.00
_cell.angle_gamma   90.00
#
_symmetry.space_group_name_H-M   'P 1'
#
loop_
_entity.id
_entity.type
_entity.pdbx_description
1 polymer ?
#
loop_
_entity_poly.entity_id
_entity_poly.type
_entity_poly.pdbx_seq_one_letter_code
_entity_poly.pdbx_strand_id
1 'polypeptide(L)' 'RYERRSTLITSNLPFDEWTETFGSERLTGALLDRLTHHVNIIEMNGESYRLANSTARKQR' A
#
# COMPACT_ATOMS: atom_id res chain seq x y z
N ARG A 1 15.69 5.19 -0.07
CA ARG A 1 17.08 5.08 -0.58
C ARG A 1 17.32 3.60 -0.88
N TYR A 2 17.24 3.20 -2.14
CA TYR A 2 17.28 1.79 -2.57
C TYR A 2 18.57 1.09 -2.10
N GLU A 3 18.44 -0.18 -1.68
CA GLU A 3 19.51 -1.07 -1.14
C GLU A 3 20.28 -0.58 0.10
N ARG A 4 19.90 0.56 0.68
CA ARG A 4 20.64 1.17 1.80
C ARG A 4 19.87 1.20 3.11
N ARG A 5 18.53 1.18 3.05
CA ARG A 5 17.63 1.14 4.21
C ARG A 5 16.30 0.50 3.83
N SER A 6 15.69 -0.19 4.78
CA SER A 6 14.32 -0.69 4.66
C SER A 6 13.34 0.47 4.48
N THR A 7 12.33 0.27 3.64
CA THR A 7 11.26 1.24 3.39
C THR A 7 9.93 0.52 3.59
N LEU A 8 9.06 1.08 4.44
CA LEU A 8 7.68 0.62 4.61
C LEU A 8 6.76 1.52 3.77
N ILE A 9 5.89 0.91 2.98
CA ILE A 9 4.87 1.62 2.20
C ILE A 9 3.53 0.97 2.50
N THR A 10 2.51 1.80 2.72
CA THR A 10 1.12 1.36 2.87
C THR A 10 0.32 2.00 1.75
N SER A 11 -0.42 1.19 1.00
CA SER A 11 -1.35 1.65 -0.03
C SER A 11 -2.68 0.94 0.12
N ASN A 12 -3.76 1.65 -0.14
CA ASN A 12 -5.09 1.08 -0.30
C ASN A 12 -5.43 0.78 -1.77
N LEU A 13 -4.51 1.05 -2.70
CA LEU A 13 -4.66 0.81 -4.13
C LEU A 13 -3.78 -0.37 -4.58
N PRO A 14 -4.31 -1.28 -5.41
CA PRO A 14 -3.52 -2.31 -6.06
C PRO A 14 -2.48 -1.71 -7.02
N PHE A 15 -1.42 -2.46 -7.35
CA PHE A 15 -0.27 -1.92 -8.11
C PHE A 15 -0.58 -1.52 -9.55
N ASP A 16 -1.60 -2.11 -10.16
CA ASP A 16 -2.10 -1.73 -11.49
C ASP A 16 -2.67 -0.30 -11.50
N GLU A 17 -3.34 0.12 -10.43
CA GLU A 17 -3.87 1.48 -10.26
C GLU A 17 -2.79 2.54 -9.96
N TRP A 18 -1.55 2.13 -9.65
CA TRP A 18 -0.48 3.09 -9.35
C TRP A 18 -0.08 3.90 -10.58
N THR A 19 -0.28 3.36 -11.78
CA THR A 19 0.05 4.07 -13.03
C THR A 19 -0.80 5.34 -13.19
N GLU A 20 -2.06 5.30 -12.78
CA GLU A 20 -2.95 6.47 -12.76
C GLU A 20 -2.46 7.52 -11.75
N THR A 21 -1.99 7.06 -10.58
CA THR A 21 -1.50 7.93 -9.51
C THR A 21 -0.17 8.62 -9.87
N PHE A 22 0.77 7.90 -10.49
CA PHE A 22 2.08 8.44 -10.87
C PHE A 22 2.11 9.04 -12.29
N GLY A 23 1.02 8.89 -13.06
CA GLY A 23 0.81 9.54 -14.36
C GLY A 23 1.68 9.02 -15.51
N SER A 24 2.53 8.02 -15.28
CA SER A 24 3.38 7.43 -16.32
C SER A 24 3.68 5.97 -16.02
N GLU A 25 3.36 5.10 -16.97
CA GLU A 25 3.66 3.67 -16.92
C GLU A 25 5.16 3.41 -16.77
N ARG A 26 5.99 4.16 -17.51
CA ARG A 26 7.45 4.01 -17.44
C ARG A 26 8.02 4.34 -16.07
N LEU A 27 7.54 5.41 -15.43
CA LEU A 27 7.97 5.78 -14.08
C LEU A 27 7.47 4.78 -13.04
N THR A 28 6.20 4.36 -13.18
CA THR A 28 5.57 3.40 -12.26
C THR A 28 6.28 2.05 -12.33
N GLY A 29 6.56 1.55 -13.53
CA GLY A 29 7.32 0.31 -13.72
C GLY A 29 8.71 0.36 -13.08
N ALA A 30 9.47 1.44 -13.32
CA ALA A 30 10.80 1.61 -12.72
C ALA A 30 10.76 1.78 -11.19
N LEU A 31 9.67 2.32 -10.64
CA LEU A 31 9.45 2.42 -9.19
C LEU A 31 9.11 1.05 -8.61
N LEU A 32 8.14 0.36 -9.19
CA LEU A 32 7.70 -0.97 -8.74
C LEU A 32 8.87 -1.95 -8.80
N ASP A 33 9.66 -1.97 -9.87
CA ASP A 33 10.86 -2.81 -10.01
C ASP A 33 11.81 -2.66 -8.80
N ARG A 34 12.09 -1.42 -8.37
CA ARG A 34 12.93 -1.17 -7.20
C ARG A 34 12.26 -1.53 -5.87
N LEU A 35 10.94 -1.43 -5.78
CA LEU A 35 10.19 -1.74 -4.57
C LEU A 35 9.98 -3.25 -4.41
N THR A 36 9.83 -3.99 -5.49
CA THR A 36 9.51 -5.43 -5.47
C THR A 36 10.73 -6.32 -5.52
N HIS A 37 11.93 -5.79 -5.79
CA HIS A 37 13.15 -6.60 -5.86
C HIS A 37 13.47 -7.34 -4.54
N HIS A 38 13.30 -6.69 -3.38
CA HIS A 38 13.48 -7.29 -2.06
C HIS A 38 12.36 -6.86 -1.10
N VAL A 39 11.21 -7.53 -1.17
CA VAL A 39 10.00 -7.12 -0.44
C VAL A 39 9.30 -8.27 0.25
N ASN A 40 8.56 -7.94 1.30
CA ASN A 40 7.49 -8.77 1.84
C ASN A 40 6.19 -8.01 1.63
N ILE A 41 5.28 -8.56 0.84
CA ILE A 41 3.95 -7.98 0.62
C ILE A 41 3.01 -8.56 1.66
N ILE A 42 2.35 -7.68 2.41
CA ILE A 42 1.36 -8.06 3.42
C ILE A 42 0.03 -7.49 2.97
N GLU A 43 -0.87 -8.35 2.52
CA GLU A 43 -2.23 -7.97 2.16
C GLU A 43 -3.09 -7.77 3.40
N MET A 44 -3.68 -6.58 3.52
CA MET A 44 -4.52 -6.21 4.66
C MET A 44 -6.00 -6.37 4.29
N ASN A 45 -6.50 -7.61 4.26
CA ASN A 45 -7.89 -7.95 3.90
C ASN A 45 -8.85 -7.97 5.11
N GLY A 46 -8.48 -7.33 6.23
CA GLY A 46 -9.24 -7.32 7.47
C GLY A 46 -10.36 -6.29 7.51
N GLU A 47 -11.27 -6.43 8.48
CA GLU A 47 -12.31 -5.42 8.72
C GLU A 47 -11.72 -4.07 9.18
N SER A 48 -12.44 -2.99 8.88
CA SER A 48 -12.04 -1.65 9.31
C SER A 48 -12.14 -1.50 10.83
N TYR A 49 -10.98 -1.38 11.49
CA TYR A 49 -10.90 -1.05 12.91
C TYR A 49 -11.68 0.23 13.26
N ARG A 50 -11.73 1.21 12.35
CA ARG A 50 -12.50 2.46 12.56
C ARG A 50 -14.00 2.17 12.62
N LEU A 51 -14.50 1.32 11.72
CA LEU A 51 -15.91 0.93 11.68
C LEU A 51 -16.29 0.15 12.94
N ALA A 52 -15.48 -0.85 13.31
CA ALA A 52 -15.67 -1.64 14.54
C ALA A 52 -15.73 -0.76 15.80
N ASN A 53 -14.84 0.23 15.92
CA ASN A 53 -14.85 1.14 17.07
C ASN A 53 -16.08 2.07 17.07
N SER A 54 -16.47 2.58 15.90
CA SER A 54 -17.66 3.44 15.78
C SER A 54 -18.98 2.73 16.12
N THR A 55 -19.11 1.46 15.72
CA THR A 55 -20.28 0.62 16.02
C THR A 55 -20.34 0.28 17.50
N ALA A 56 -19.20 -0.10 18.11
CA ALA A 56 -19.10 -0.35 19.55
C ALA A 56 -19.47 0.88 20.39
N ARG A 57 -19.10 2.10 19.94
CA ARG A 57 -19.46 3.34 20.63
C ARG A 57 -20.94 3.70 20.51
N LYS A 58 -21.62 3.33 19.41
CA LYS A 58 -23.07 3.56 19.24
C LYS A 58 -23.94 2.59 20.06
N GLN A 59 -23.40 1.43 20.42
CA GLN A 59 -24.10 0.42 21.22
C GLN A 59 -23.98 0.64 22.74
N ARG A 60 -23.17 1.62 23.17
CA ARG A 60 -23.07 2.09 24.56
C ARG A 60 -23.97 3.30 24.76
#